data_AF-A0A0G1S0K1-F1
#
_entry.id   AF-A0A0G1S0K1-F1
#
_cell.length_a   1.000
_cell.length_b   1.000
_cell.length_c   1.000
_cell.angle_alpha   90.00
_cell.angle_beta   90.00
_cell.angle_gamma   90.00
#
_symmetry.space_group_name_H-M   'P 1'
#
loop_
_entity.id
_entity.type
_entity.pdbx_description
1 polymer ?
#
loop_
_entity_poly.entity_id
_entity_poly.type
_entity_poly.pdbx_seq_one_letter_code
_entity_poly.pdbx_strand_id
1 'polypeptide(L)'
;MLKKINQEIAGIKLFLPPETNPEKLVFWKGKGCDACHGIGYKGRIGIFEIFRKNSDIEKIILSGSLSEYAIQEIAVKQGMITMIQDGILKAIKGITSPEEVFEAAG
;
A
#
# COMPACT_ATOMS: atom_id res chain seq x y z
N MET A 1 -7.91 -10.99 -7.41
CA MET A 1 -6.70 -10.43 -6.80
C MET A 1 -5.91 -9.55 -7.79
N LEU A 2 -5.37 -10.09 -8.89
CA LEU A 2 -4.58 -9.31 -9.87
C LEU A 2 -5.27 -8.04 -10.41
N LYS A 3 -6.58 -8.08 -10.67
CA LYS A 3 -7.34 -6.88 -11.07
C LYS A 3 -7.29 -5.76 -10.02
N LYS A 4 -7.42 -6.11 -8.73
CA LYS A 4 -7.32 -5.16 -7.60
C LYS A 4 -5.90 -4.59 -7.51
N ILE A 5 -4.89 -5.45 -7.61
CA ILE A 5 -3.48 -5.03 -7.61
C ILE A 5 -3.19 -4.04 -8.75
N ASN A 6 -3.65 -4.31 -9.97
CA ASN A 6 -3.45 -3.42 -11.11
C ASN A 6 -4.14 -2.07 -10.93
N GLN A 7 -5.31 -2.05 -10.28
CA GLN A 7 -6.00 -0.81 -9.95
C GLN A 7 -5.20 0.04 -8.95
N GLU A 8 -4.65 -0.58 -7.90
CA GLU A 8 -3.81 0.12 -6.93
C GLU A 8 -2.52 0.64 -7.56
N ILE A 9 -1.86 -0.18 -8.39
CA ILE A 9 -0.63 0.21 -9.09
C ILE A 9 -0.84 1.43 -10.00
N ALA A 10 -2.02 1.57 -10.61
CA ALA A 10 -2.32 2.72 -11.46
C ALA A 10 -2.17 4.05 -10.71
N GLY A 11 -2.47 4.09 -9.41
CA GLY A 11 -2.34 5.27 -8.56
C GLY A 11 -0.91 5.56 -8.09
N ILE A 12 0.01 4.60 -8.20
CA ILE A 12 1.37 4.69 -7.63
C ILE A 12 2.49 4.38 -8.62
N LYS A 13 2.24 4.53 -9.93
CA LYS A 13 3.25 4.23 -10.98
C LYS A 13 4.62 4.88 -10.73
N LEU A 14 4.64 6.08 -10.15
CA LEU A 14 5.86 6.83 -9.83
C LEU A 14 6.65 6.23 -8.65
N PHE A 15 6.02 5.39 -7.82
CA PHE A 15 6.63 4.76 -6.63
C PHE A 15 7.09 3.32 -6.89
N LEU A 16 6.85 2.79 -8.10
CA LEU A 16 7.29 1.44 -8.44
C LEU A 16 8.83 1.36 -8.42
N PRO A 17 9.41 0.27 -7.90
CA PRO A 17 10.85 0.02 -8.02
C PRO A 17 11.27 0.09 -9.51
N PRO A 18 12.41 0.74 -9.85
CA PRO A 18 12.83 0.92 -11.24
C PRO A 18 12.93 -0.36 -12.06
N GLU A 19 13.28 -1.47 -11.42
CA GLU A 19 13.39 -2.82 -11.99
C GLU A 19 12.04 -3.52 -12.23
N THR A 20 10.93 -2.92 -11.79
CA THR A 20 9.59 -3.53 -11.88
C THR A 20 9.07 -3.44 -13.31
N ASN A 21 8.70 -4.58 -13.89
CA ASN A 21 7.88 -4.61 -15.10
C ASN A 21 6.39 -4.68 -14.71
N PRO A 22 5.59 -3.62 -14.92
CA PRO A 22 4.17 -3.61 -14.54
C PRO A 22 3.32 -4.64 -15.30
N GLU A 23 3.75 -5.08 -16.48
CA GLU A 23 3.06 -6.12 -17.26
C GLU A 23 3.40 -7.53 -16.78
N LYS A 24 4.49 -7.68 -16.01
CA LYS A 24 4.98 -8.97 -15.51
C LYS A 24 5.41 -8.88 -14.05
N LEU A 25 4.42 -8.69 -13.18
CA LEU A 25 4.62 -8.70 -11.75
C LEU A 25 4.88 -10.11 -11.24
N VAL A 26 5.88 -10.24 -10.36
CA VAL A 26 6.22 -11.49 -9.68
C VAL A 26 6.00 -11.30 -8.19
N PHE A 27 5.25 -12.22 -7.58
CA PHE A 27 4.96 -12.23 -6.16
C PHE A 27 5.48 -13.51 -5.52
N TRP A 28 5.76 -13.42 -4.23
CA TRP A 28 6.36 -14.51 -3.46
C TRP A 28 5.44 -14.95 -2.33
N LYS A 29 5.44 -16.26 -2.08
CA LYS A 29 4.78 -16.87 -0.93
C LYS A 29 5.67 -17.96 -0.38
N GLY A 30 5.90 -17.95 0.93
CA GLY A 30 6.68 -18.98 1.58
C GLY A 30 5.95 -20.33 1.54
N LYS A 31 6.68 -21.40 1.20
CA LYS A 31 6.12 -22.77 1.19
C LYS A 31 5.92 -23.37 2.58
N GLY A 32 6.51 -22.77 3.61
CA GLY A 32 6.62 -23.36 4.95
C GLY A 32 7.89 -24.20 5.10
N CYS A 33 8.58 -24.04 6.22
CA CYS A 33 9.73 -24.84 6.65
C CYS A 33 9.88 -24.77 8.17
N ASP A 34 10.81 -25.55 8.74
CA ASP A 34 11.05 -25.58 10.19
C ASP A 34 11.38 -24.20 10.76
N ALA A 35 12.16 -23.40 10.04
CA ALA A 35 12.58 -22.07 10.48
C ALA A 35 11.42 -21.06 10.61
N CYS A 36 10.30 -21.33 9.94
CA CYS A 36 9.05 -20.58 10.08
C CYS A 36 7.93 -21.45 10.65
N HIS A 37 8.21 -22.58 11.31
CA HIS A 37 7.21 -23.48 11.90
C HIS A 37 6.08 -23.85 10.94
N GLY A 38 6.40 -24.01 9.65
CA GLY A 38 5.44 -24.37 8.61
C GLY A 38 4.50 -23.25 8.14
N ILE A 39 4.53 -22.04 8.70
CA ILE A 39 3.54 -20.99 8.35
C ILE A 39 3.88 -20.21 7.07
N GLY A 40 5.13 -20.26 6.61
CA GLY A 40 5.56 -19.56 5.39
C GLY A 40 5.92 -18.08 5.57
N TYR A 41 5.85 -17.55 6.80
CA TYR A 41 6.26 -16.19 7.15
C TYR A 41 7.14 -16.17 8.40
N LYS A 42 8.00 -15.15 8.53
CA LYS A 42 8.82 -14.95 9.73
C LYS A 42 9.01 -13.46 10.01
N GLY A 43 8.68 -13.03 11.23
CA GLY A 43 8.68 -11.61 11.58
C GLY A 43 7.42 -10.90 11.10
N ARG A 44 7.42 -9.57 11.24
CA ARG A 44 6.33 -8.68 10.82
C ARG A 44 6.91 -7.41 10.23
N ILE A 45 6.21 -6.79 9.30
CA ILE A 45 6.54 -5.49 8.72
C ILE A 45 5.30 -4.61 8.77
N GLY A 46 5.46 -3.32 9.10
CA GLY A 46 4.36 -2.36 9.06
C GLY A 46 4.05 -1.95 7.62
N ILE A 47 2.78 -1.70 7.32
CA ILE A 47 2.34 -0.92 6.16
C ILE A 47 1.85 0.45 6.64
N PHE A 48 2.13 1.50 5.89
CA PHE A 48 1.95 2.86 6.36
C PHE A 48 1.19 3.71 5.36
N GLU A 49 0.26 4.50 5.89
CA GLU A 49 -0.42 5.57 5.16
C GLU A 49 -0.15 6.86 5.93
N ILE A 50 0.57 7.78 5.28
CA ILE A 50 1.08 8.99 5.93
C ILE A 50 0.84 10.15 4.98
N PHE A 51 0.07 11.13 5.42
CA PHE A 51 -0.05 12.42 4.76
C PHE A 51 0.52 13.54 5.63
N ARG A 52 0.88 14.64 4.98
CA ARG A 52 1.34 15.85 5.67
C ARG A 52 0.18 16.82 5.78
N LYS A 53 -0.09 17.33 6.99
CA LYS A 53 -0.97 18.49 7.16
C LYS A 53 -0.39 19.67 6.36
N ASN A 54 -1.28 20.40 5.68
CA ASN A 54 -0.98 21.72 5.12
C ASN A 54 -2.19 22.65 5.24
N SER A 55 -2.07 23.83 4.64
CA SER A 55 -3.10 24.86 4.66
C SER A 55 -4.45 24.41 4.08
N ASP A 56 -4.46 23.51 3.09
CA ASP A 56 -5.71 23.10 2.45
C ASP A 56 -6.48 22.10 3.32
N ILE A 57 -5.77 21.15 3.91
CA ILE A 57 -6.34 20.24 4.92
C ILE A 57 -6.79 21.04 6.17
N GLU A 58 -5.99 22.02 6.59
CA GLU A 58 -6.35 22.89 7.72
C GLU A 58 -7.62 23.69 7.48
N LYS A 59 -7.81 24.25 6.28
CA LYS A 59 -9.06 24.92 5.90
C LYS A 59 -10.27 24.00 6.00
N ILE A 60 -10.14 22.74 5.55
CA ILE A 60 -11.22 21.75 5.67
C ILE A 60 -11.55 21.49 7.13
N ILE A 61 -10.53 21.24 7.96
CA ILE A 61 -10.72 21.01 9.40
C ILE A 61 -11.44 22.18 10.07
N LEU A 62 -11.05 23.42 9.73
CA LEU A 62 -11.64 24.63 10.32
C LEU A 62 -13.01 25.01 9.73
N SER A 63 -13.38 24.49 8.56
CA SER A 63 -14.64 24.82 7.89
C SER A 63 -15.90 24.32 8.62
N GLY A 64 -15.75 23.41 9.58
CA GLY A 64 -16.87 22.73 10.24
C GLY A 64 -17.59 21.69 9.37
N SER A 65 -17.21 21.55 8.10
CA SER A 65 -17.72 20.55 7.15
C SER A 65 -16.63 19.51 6.84
N LEU A 66 -16.12 18.87 7.88
CA LEU A 66 -15.06 17.87 7.78
C LEU A 66 -15.54 16.65 6.98
N SER A 67 -14.80 16.29 5.94
CA SER A 67 -15.01 15.07 5.16
C SER A 67 -13.69 14.33 5.00
N GLU A 68 -13.67 13.08 5.45
CA GLU A 68 -12.53 12.18 5.28
C GLU A 68 -12.17 12.03 3.81
N TYR A 69 -13.18 11.83 2.95
CA TYR A 69 -13.01 11.73 1.50
C TYR A 69 -12.33 12.98 0.92
N ALA A 70 -12.75 14.18 1.34
CA ALA A 70 -12.14 15.42 0.88
C ALA A 70 -10.68 15.56 1.32
N ILE A 71 -10.34 15.14 2.55
CA ILE A 71 -8.95 15.11 3.03
C ILE A 71 -8.13 14.10 2.22
N GLN A 72 -8.67 12.90 1.99
CA GLN A 72 -8.00 11.83 1.26
C GLN A 72 -7.69 12.26 -0.17
N GLU A 73 -8.62 12.90 -0.87
CA GLU A 73 -8.39 13.42 -2.22
C GLU A 73 -7.21 14.40 -2.26
N ILE A 74 -7.11 15.30 -1.27
CA ILE A 74 -6.00 16.27 -1.19
C ILE A 74 -4.69 15.56 -0.85
N ALA A 75 -4.72 14.65 0.11
CA ALA A 75 -3.55 13.88 0.52
C ALA A 75 -2.96 13.05 -0.62
N VAL A 76 -3.81 12.35 -1.38
CA VAL A 76 -3.38 11.55 -2.55
C VAL A 76 -2.79 12.45 -3.64
N LYS A 77 -3.41 13.60 -3.93
CA LYS A 77 -2.85 14.59 -4.87
C LYS A 77 -1.47 15.11 -4.45
N GLN A 78 -1.16 15.04 -3.16
CA GLN A 78 0.12 15.46 -2.58
C GLN A 78 1.13 14.32 -2.43
N GLY A 79 0.82 13.15 -2.99
CA GLY A 79 1.72 12.00 -3.02
C GLY A 79 1.60 11.09 -1.79
N MET A 80 0.54 11.21 -0.99
CA MET A 80 0.20 10.13 -0.06
C MET A 80 -0.15 8.88 -0.87
N ILE A 81 0.42 7.74 -0.46
CA ILE A 81 -0.01 6.42 -0.90
C ILE A 81 -0.82 5.75 0.21
N THR A 82 -1.77 4.91 -0.16
CA THR A 82 -2.62 4.19 0.80
C THR A 82 -1.86 3.03 1.47
N MET A 83 -2.39 2.51 2.58
CA MET A 83 -1.81 1.32 3.22
C MET A 83 -1.73 0.12 2.27
N ILE A 84 -2.77 -0.09 1.45
CA ILE A 84 -2.81 -1.18 0.46
C ILE A 84 -1.69 -0.96 -0.58
N GLN A 85 -1.52 0.27 -1.04
CA GLN A 85 -0.49 0.62 -2.03
C GLN A 85 0.93 0.38 -1.49
N ASP A 86 1.23 0.82 -0.27
CA ASP A 86 2.52 0.55 0.39
C ASP A 86 2.73 -0.97 0.58
N GLY A 87 1.68 -1.70 0.99
CA GLY A 87 1.71 -3.15 1.08
C GLY A 87 2.02 -3.82 -0.26
N ILE A 88 1.38 -3.38 -1.35
CA ILE A 88 1.64 -3.90 -2.70
C ILE A 88 3.08 -3.61 -3.13
N LEU A 89 3.62 -2.42 -2.86
CA LEU A 89 5.03 -2.10 -3.14
C LEU A 89 5.98 -3.07 -2.41
N LYS A 90 5.68 -3.40 -1.16
CA LYS A 90 6.44 -4.40 -0.38
C LYS A 90 6.27 -5.81 -0.92
N ALA A 91 5.08 -6.16 -1.41
CA ALA A 91 4.83 -7.45 -2.04
C ALA A 91 5.58 -7.61 -3.37
N ILE A 92 5.63 -6.55 -4.19
CA ILE A 92 6.45 -6.51 -5.42
C ILE A 92 7.94 -6.71 -5.10
N LYS A 93 8.41 -6.12 -4.00
CA LYS A 93 9.79 -6.33 -3.50
C LYS A 93 10.03 -7.70 -2.85
N GLY A 94 9.02 -8.56 -2.77
CA GLY A 94 9.11 -9.89 -2.15
C GLY A 94 9.24 -9.89 -0.63
N ILE A 95 8.89 -8.78 0.04
CA ILE A 95 8.98 -8.65 1.50
C ILE A 95 7.76 -9.27 2.20
N THR A 96 6.59 -9.19 1.56
CA THR A 96 5.33 -9.80 2.01
C THR A 96 4.58 -10.41 0.83
N SER A 97 3.43 -11.03 1.06
CA SER A 97 2.55 -11.58 0.02
C SER A 97 1.36 -10.65 -0.24
N PRO A 98 0.78 -10.65 -1.45
CA PRO A 98 -0.47 -9.93 -1.70
C PRO A 98 -1.62 -10.39 -0.79
N GLU A 99 -1.64 -11.68 -0.43
CA GLU A 99 -2.63 -12.22 0.51
C GLU A 99 -2.58 -11.51 1.86
N GLU A 100 -1.39 -11.39 2.47
CA GLU A 100 -1.20 -10.69 3.75
C GLU A 100 -1.59 -9.21 3.65
N VAL A 101 -1.30 -8.55 2.53
CA VAL A 101 -1.65 -7.14 2.34
C VAL A 101 -3.17 -6.94 2.36
N PHE A 102 -3.91 -7.77 1.64
CA PHE A 102 -5.37 -7.66 1.61
C PHE A 102 -6.02 -8.16 2.91
N GLU A 103 -5.39 -9.07 3.65
CA GLU A 103 -5.87 -9.47 4.98
C GLU A 103 -5.69 -8.35 6.02
N ALA A 104 -4.56 -7.63 5.95
CA ALA A 104 -4.24 -6.58 6.93
C ALA A 104 -4.93 -5.23 6.66
N ALA A 105 -5.21 -4.89 5.40
CA ALA A 105 -5.68 -3.55 5.01
C ALA A 105 -6.82 -3.52 3.97
N GLY A 106 -7.32 -4.69 3.53
CA GLY A 106 -8.31 -4.80 2.46
C GLY A 106 -9.78 -4.79 2.88
#